data_AF-A0A3B8Y8D8-F1
#
_entry.id   AF-A0A3B8Y8D8-F1
#
_cell.length_a   1.000
_cell.length_b   1.000
_cell.length_c   1.000
_cell.angle_alpha   90.00
_cell.angle_beta   90.00
_cell.angle_gamma   90.00
#
_symmetry.space_group_name_H-M   'P 1'
#
loop_
_entity.id
_entity.type
_entity.pdbx_description
1 polymer ?
#
loop_
_entity_poly.entity_id
_entity_poly.type
_entity_poly.pdbx_seq_one_letter_code
_entity_poly.pdbx_strand_id
1 'polypeptide(L)'
;MELIKQKIRELLPSVDTGKALPYKKTLSGRIQVLHLNYTRSQTDEPIETEIDYLKFFARTVAELGLRLEILTNGKSRQDIEEELAKDEYEALEYTITESQFPVWKWAEDSVEYLENGRVAIPYQFNDKLLEWAMTEGRRHRWQGKIDQENLEEALREDHLWIPLGIRVNASKMGWELECAASTAEQDVAHIRAYIEGGNMITGEDATGKPVIVVGKDAIAATAYIYQLNDNDVRRIICEDFGLESIEQVICIEQPGQFHLDMGMLFIGNGVVIVNDSSAMLKDAIEMAEIVPCLTTQKMAAKLKLQYQLEEEATKDLKAAGIEVRREKLEQDVLYNFFNGEFVEGKDGFNYYITNGGPQEHEERFKTLMVKEWKVVKKVIFSPKEATHKSLQERGGVGCRIKGTNK
;
A
#
# COMPACT_ATOMS: atom_id res chain seq x y z
N MET A 1 -26.45 -26.11 -2.74
CA MET A 1 -25.61 -24.90 -2.67
C MET A 1 -25.61 -24.26 -1.29
N GLU A 2 -26.77 -23.97 -0.68
CA GLU A 2 -26.83 -23.29 0.62
C GLU A 2 -26.13 -24.02 1.77
N LEU A 3 -26.28 -25.34 1.85
CA LEU A 3 -25.58 -26.18 2.84
C LEU A 3 -24.04 -26.15 2.67
N ILE A 4 -23.55 -26.04 1.44
CA ILE A 4 -22.11 -25.97 1.15
C ILE A 4 -21.58 -24.59 1.56
N LYS A 5 -22.31 -23.51 1.22
CA LYS A 5 -21.98 -22.15 1.67
C LYS A 5 -21.95 -22.04 3.20
N GLN A 6 -22.90 -22.65 3.89
CA GLN A 6 -22.92 -22.69 5.34
C GLN A 6 -21.69 -23.42 5.91
N LYS A 7 -21.37 -24.61 5.40
CA LYS A 7 -20.18 -25.36 5.82
C LYS A 7 -18.89 -24.59 5.56
N ILE A 8 -18.79 -23.87 4.45
CA ILE A 8 -17.60 -23.05 4.16
C ILE A 8 -17.51 -21.87 5.15
N ARG A 9 -18.63 -21.22 5.47
CA ARG A 9 -18.65 -20.18 6.51
C ARG A 9 -18.26 -20.72 7.88
N GLU A 10 -18.61 -21.96 8.20
CA GLU A 10 -18.17 -22.65 9.43
C GLU A 10 -16.67 -22.99 9.42
N LEU A 11 -16.01 -22.99 8.26
CA LEU A 11 -14.56 -23.16 8.11
C LEU A 11 -13.78 -21.84 8.11
N LEU A 12 -14.46 -20.70 8.00
CA LEU A 12 -13.79 -19.41 8.14
C LEU A 12 -13.26 -19.28 9.57
N PRO A 13 -12.04 -18.74 9.76
CA PRO A 13 -11.57 -18.44 11.09
C PRO A 13 -12.52 -17.50 11.84
N SER A 14 -12.49 -17.55 13.17
CA SER A 14 -13.26 -16.62 14.01
C SER A 14 -12.72 -15.20 13.89
N VAL A 15 -13.61 -14.21 14.01
CA VAL A 15 -13.21 -12.79 14.14
C VAL A 15 -12.46 -12.59 15.46
N ASP A 16 -11.22 -12.12 15.39
CA ASP A 16 -10.36 -11.82 16.55
C ASP A 16 -9.77 -10.40 16.53
N THR A 17 -10.04 -9.61 15.49
CA THR A 17 -9.66 -8.19 15.34
C THR A 17 -10.27 -7.26 16.39
N GLY A 18 -11.25 -7.74 17.15
CA GLY A 18 -12.04 -6.91 18.06
C GLY A 18 -12.93 -5.91 17.34
N LYS A 19 -13.16 -6.09 16.02
CA LYS A 19 -13.99 -5.21 15.18
C LYS A 19 -13.50 -3.76 15.16
N ALA A 20 -12.19 -3.55 15.25
CA ALA A 20 -11.59 -2.23 15.19
C ALA A 20 -11.10 -1.92 13.77
N LEU A 21 -11.19 -0.66 13.37
CA LEU A 21 -10.66 -0.20 12.10
C LEU A 21 -9.12 -0.19 12.15
N PRO A 22 -8.45 -0.45 11.01
CA PRO A 22 -7.05 -0.10 10.87
C PRO A 22 -6.87 1.42 11.00
N TYR A 23 -5.70 1.86 11.47
CA TYR A 23 -5.36 3.28 11.42
C TYR A 23 -5.46 3.80 9.98
N LYS A 24 -6.08 4.98 9.85
CA LYS A 24 -6.35 5.58 8.55
C LYS A 24 -5.08 6.13 7.94
N LYS A 25 -4.87 5.88 6.64
CA LYS A 25 -3.86 6.55 5.81
C LYS A 25 -4.33 7.95 5.37
N THR A 26 -5.03 8.66 6.26
CA THR A 26 -5.58 9.99 6.01
C THR A 26 -5.22 10.90 7.18
N LEU A 27 -5.52 12.19 7.06
CA LEU A 27 -5.29 13.19 8.11
C LEU A 27 -5.93 12.81 9.45
N SER A 28 -7.02 12.05 9.44
CA SER A 28 -7.74 11.69 10.66
C SER A 28 -7.10 10.51 11.41
N GLY A 29 -6.14 9.82 10.81
CA GLY A 29 -5.37 8.74 11.46
C GLY A 29 -4.45 9.24 12.58
N ARG A 30 -3.99 10.50 12.50
CA ARG A 30 -3.10 11.13 13.49
C ARG A 30 -1.92 10.23 13.85
N ILE A 31 -1.19 9.78 12.83
CA ILE A 31 -0.06 8.87 12.99
C ILE A 31 1.06 9.59 13.77
N GLN A 32 1.53 8.95 14.84
CA GLN A 32 2.60 9.44 15.72
C GLN A 32 3.78 8.46 15.85
N VAL A 33 3.60 7.22 15.38
CA VAL A 33 4.61 6.16 15.37
C VAL A 33 4.75 5.64 13.95
N LEU A 34 5.99 5.59 13.45
CA LEU A 34 6.33 4.95 12.18
C LEU A 34 6.97 3.60 12.45
N HIS A 35 6.39 2.55 11.89
CA HIS A 35 6.93 1.21 11.91
C HIS A 35 7.73 0.98 10.63
N LEU A 36 9.00 0.60 10.74
CA LEU A 36 9.91 0.37 9.62
C LEU A 36 10.41 -1.08 9.68
N ASN A 37 10.35 -1.79 8.56
CA ASN A 37 11.08 -3.03 8.41
C ASN A 37 12.45 -2.75 7.77
N TYR A 38 13.53 -3.15 8.45
CA TYR A 38 14.90 -2.96 7.96
C TYR A 38 15.58 -4.31 7.77
N THR A 39 16.20 -4.53 6.61
CA THR A 39 17.02 -5.71 6.35
C THR A 39 18.14 -5.37 5.37
N ARG A 40 19.31 -5.98 5.55
CA ARG A 40 20.32 -6.11 4.49
C ARG A 40 19.73 -6.89 3.30
N SER A 41 20.32 -6.72 2.11
CA SER A 41 20.01 -7.60 0.97
C SER A 41 20.31 -9.06 1.31
N GLN A 42 19.84 -9.97 0.45
CA GLN A 42 20.25 -11.37 0.44
C GLN A 42 21.77 -11.59 0.30
N THR A 43 22.56 -10.53 0.01
CA THR A 43 24.01 -10.60 -0.19
C THR A 43 24.82 -10.25 1.06
N ASP A 44 24.20 -10.12 2.24
CA ASP A 44 24.83 -9.79 3.54
C ASP A 44 25.55 -8.43 3.65
N GLU A 45 25.57 -7.64 2.58
CA GLU A 45 26.09 -6.27 2.54
C GLU A 45 24.96 -5.26 2.79
N PRO A 46 25.21 -4.18 3.56
CA PRO A 46 24.27 -3.07 3.65
C PRO A 46 24.02 -2.50 2.25
N ILE A 47 22.77 -2.51 1.82
CA ILE A 47 22.42 -1.81 0.60
C ILE A 47 22.35 -0.32 0.96
N GLU A 48 23.13 0.51 0.27
CA GLU A 48 23.12 1.97 0.40
C GLU A 48 21.70 2.55 0.47
N THR A 49 20.79 2.03 -0.37
CA THR A 49 19.37 2.40 -0.40
C THR A 49 18.66 2.23 0.96
N GLU A 50 18.91 1.12 1.67
CA GLU A 50 18.22 0.82 2.93
C GLU A 50 18.74 1.72 4.05
N ILE A 51 20.05 1.99 4.06
CA ILE A 51 20.66 2.98 4.97
C ILE A 51 20.12 4.39 4.69
N ASP A 52 19.96 4.77 3.42
CA ASP A 52 19.42 6.09 3.07
C ASP A 52 17.97 6.27 3.54
N TYR A 53 17.15 5.21 3.44
CA TYR A 53 15.80 5.24 4.01
C TYR A 53 15.81 5.27 5.55
N LEU A 54 16.68 4.51 6.20
CA LEU A 54 16.83 4.56 7.66
C LEU A 54 17.15 6.00 8.12
N LYS A 55 18.15 6.64 7.51
CA LYS A 55 18.52 8.04 7.79
C LYS A 55 17.35 8.99 7.51
N PHE A 56 16.67 8.81 6.40
CA PHE A 56 15.53 9.64 6.02
C PHE A 56 14.40 9.57 7.06
N PHE A 57 14.00 8.37 7.47
CA PHE A 57 12.95 8.21 8.47
C PHE A 57 13.40 8.68 9.85
N ALA A 58 14.61 8.33 10.30
CA ALA A 58 15.16 8.79 11.56
C ALA A 58 15.18 10.32 11.67
N ARG A 59 15.66 11.03 10.64
CA ARG A 59 15.64 12.50 10.61
C ARG A 59 14.21 13.06 10.62
N THR A 60 13.31 12.47 9.83
CA THR A 60 11.93 12.92 9.74
C THR A 60 11.20 12.75 11.08
N VAL A 61 11.37 11.60 11.73
CA VAL A 61 10.81 11.29 13.05
C VAL A 61 11.35 12.26 14.10
N ALA A 62 12.67 12.52 14.11
CA ALA A 62 13.28 13.48 15.03
C ALA A 62 12.80 14.93 14.80
N GLU A 63 12.71 15.38 13.53
CA GLU A 63 12.21 16.72 13.16
C GLU A 63 10.77 16.92 13.67
N LEU A 64 9.93 15.92 13.45
CA LEU A 64 8.50 15.98 13.75
C LEU A 64 8.15 15.60 15.19
N GLY A 65 9.08 15.02 15.96
CA GLY A 65 8.84 14.52 17.31
C GLY A 65 7.92 13.30 17.32
N LEU A 66 8.11 12.40 16.36
CA LEU A 66 7.43 11.10 16.29
C LEU A 66 8.28 10.04 17.02
N ARG A 67 7.78 8.81 17.04
CA ARG A 67 8.53 7.61 17.44
C ARG A 67 8.81 6.71 16.23
N LEU A 68 9.97 6.06 16.22
CA LEU A 68 10.34 5.06 15.20
C LEU A 68 10.43 3.66 15.80
N GLU A 69 9.67 2.71 15.28
CA GLU A 69 9.77 1.29 15.67
C GLU A 69 10.35 0.49 14.51
N ILE A 70 11.44 -0.23 14.77
CA ILE A 70 12.19 -0.92 13.72
C ILE A 70 12.14 -2.42 13.96
N LEU A 71 11.52 -3.16 13.03
CA LEU A 71 11.64 -4.60 12.95
C LEU A 71 12.82 -4.95 12.05
N THR A 72 13.74 -5.77 12.55
CA THR A 72 14.97 -6.13 11.84
C THR A 72 15.36 -7.59 12.10
N ASN A 73 16.39 -8.09 11.42
CA ASN A 73 17.03 -9.36 11.74
C ASN A 73 18.41 -9.13 12.38
N GLY A 74 18.97 -10.15 13.05
CA GLY A 74 20.17 -9.98 13.86
C GLY A 74 21.41 -9.42 13.14
N LYS A 75 21.61 -9.74 11.85
CA LYS A 75 22.72 -9.15 11.09
C LYS A 75 22.52 -7.66 10.80
N SER A 76 21.27 -7.26 10.58
CA SER A 76 20.90 -5.90 10.18
C SER A 76 20.78 -4.96 11.37
N ARG A 77 20.68 -5.50 12.60
CA ARG A 77 20.65 -4.73 13.85
C ARG A 77 21.89 -3.83 14.02
N GLN A 78 23.07 -4.36 13.73
CA GLN A 78 24.33 -3.62 13.88
C GLN A 78 24.34 -2.34 13.04
N ASP A 79 23.86 -2.39 11.79
CA ASP A 79 23.81 -1.22 10.91
C ASP A 79 22.92 -0.11 11.50
N ILE A 80 21.79 -0.51 12.08
CA ILE A 80 20.85 0.41 12.69
C ILE A 80 21.50 1.06 13.93
N GLU A 81 22.11 0.25 14.80
CA GLU A 81 22.75 0.76 16.02
C GLU A 81 23.93 1.68 15.69
N GLU A 82 24.77 1.33 14.71
CA GLU A 82 25.89 2.18 14.27
C GLU A 82 25.42 3.50 13.65
N GLU A 83 24.35 3.48 12.85
CA GLU A 83 23.82 4.70 12.23
C GLU A 83 23.11 5.59 13.25
N LEU A 84 22.25 5.02 14.10
CA LEU A 84 21.45 5.76 15.08
C LEU A 84 22.22 6.17 16.34
N ALA A 85 23.45 5.67 16.55
CA ALA A 85 24.34 6.13 17.62
C ALA A 85 25.02 7.49 17.32
N LYS A 86 24.87 8.04 16.11
CA LYS A 86 25.44 9.35 15.75
C LYS A 86 24.73 10.48 16.48
N ASP A 87 25.47 11.52 16.84
CA ASP A 87 24.99 12.70 17.59
C ASP A 87 23.73 13.35 16.98
N GLU A 88 23.56 13.29 15.65
CA GLU A 88 22.37 13.85 14.98
C GLU A 88 21.05 13.16 15.37
N TYR A 89 21.11 11.96 15.97
CA TYR A 89 19.95 11.17 16.40
C TYR A 89 19.82 11.05 17.92
N GLU A 90 20.58 11.82 18.72
CA GLU A 90 20.54 11.73 20.20
C GLU A 90 19.13 11.94 20.78
N ALA A 91 18.31 12.78 20.13
CA ALA A 91 16.94 13.08 20.55
C ALA A 91 15.87 12.16 19.92
N LEU A 92 16.26 11.17 19.11
CA LEU A 92 15.33 10.26 18.44
C LEU A 92 14.75 9.25 19.44
N GLU A 93 13.42 9.20 19.56
CA GLU A 93 12.74 8.10 20.25
C GLU A 93 12.60 6.92 19.29
N TYR A 94 13.30 5.81 19.57
CA TYR A 94 13.17 4.60 18.76
C TYR A 94 13.25 3.30 19.57
N THR A 95 12.71 2.23 18.99
CA THR A 95 12.89 0.86 19.46
C THR A 95 13.34 -0.05 18.32
N ILE A 96 14.14 -1.08 18.64
CA ILE A 96 14.59 -2.10 17.69
C ILE A 96 14.14 -3.47 18.19
N THR A 97 13.23 -4.09 17.46
CA THR A 97 12.80 -5.47 17.66
C THR A 97 13.52 -6.38 16.68
N GLU A 98 14.24 -7.36 17.22
CA GLU A 98 14.97 -8.34 16.41
C GLU A 98 14.12 -9.59 16.21
N SER A 99 13.82 -9.91 14.94
CA SER A 99 13.25 -11.19 14.55
C SER A 99 14.33 -12.27 14.48
N GLN A 100 13.96 -13.49 14.88
CA GLN A 100 14.79 -14.69 14.73
C GLN A 100 14.87 -15.19 13.27
N PHE A 101 14.10 -14.59 12.36
CA PHE A 101 13.96 -15.01 10.98
C PHE A 101 14.12 -13.83 10.01
N PRO A 102 14.22 -14.10 8.70
CA PRO A 102 14.37 -13.04 7.69
C PRO A 102 13.16 -12.09 7.65
N VAL A 103 13.42 -10.81 7.91
CA VAL A 103 12.46 -9.72 7.76
C VAL A 103 12.47 -9.21 6.31
N TRP A 104 11.29 -8.91 5.77
CA TRP A 104 11.14 -8.22 4.49
C TRP A 104 10.89 -6.74 4.71
N LYS A 105 11.54 -5.90 3.90
CA LYS A 105 11.46 -4.43 3.98
C LYS A 105 10.08 -3.83 3.70
N TRP A 106 9.12 -4.62 3.21
CA TRP A 106 7.77 -4.15 2.89
C TRP A 106 6.88 -4.24 4.12
N ALA A 107 7.01 -3.28 5.03
CA ALA A 107 6.26 -3.24 6.28
C ALA A 107 4.74 -3.16 6.02
N GLU A 108 4.33 -2.33 5.07
CA GLU A 108 2.95 -2.06 4.74
C GLU A 108 2.13 -3.31 4.42
N ASP A 109 2.69 -4.24 3.65
CA ASP A 109 2.01 -5.44 3.19
C ASP A 109 1.92 -6.54 4.24
N SER A 110 2.64 -6.37 5.35
CA SER A 110 2.83 -7.42 6.34
C SER A 110 1.91 -7.27 7.56
N VAL A 111 1.44 -6.06 7.85
CA VAL A 111 0.71 -5.75 9.08
C VAL A 111 -0.27 -4.60 8.94
N GLU A 112 -1.38 -4.71 9.67
CA GLU A 112 -2.27 -3.62 10.01
C GLU A 112 -2.23 -3.38 11.51
N TYR A 113 -2.27 -2.12 11.91
CA TYR A 113 -2.41 -1.75 13.31
C TYR A 113 -3.79 -1.15 13.51
N LEU A 114 -4.50 -1.66 14.52
CA LEU A 114 -5.90 -1.32 14.74
C LEU A 114 -6.05 -0.22 15.79
N GLU A 115 -7.14 0.55 15.69
CA GLU A 115 -7.46 1.64 16.62
C GLU A 115 -7.61 1.18 18.09
N ASN A 116 -7.84 -0.11 18.33
CA ASN A 116 -7.90 -0.70 19.67
C ASN A 116 -6.52 -1.11 20.22
N GLY A 117 -5.42 -0.81 19.51
CA GLY A 117 -4.05 -1.12 19.89
C GLY A 117 -3.59 -2.53 19.52
N ARG A 118 -4.41 -3.32 18.81
CA ARG A 118 -4.03 -4.65 18.33
C ARG A 118 -3.19 -4.58 17.06
N VAL A 119 -2.36 -5.60 16.89
CA VAL A 119 -1.66 -5.87 15.64
C VAL A 119 -2.47 -6.90 14.87
N ALA A 120 -2.92 -6.55 13.67
CA ALA A 120 -3.67 -7.45 12.79
C ALA A 120 -2.79 -7.87 11.61
N ILE A 121 -2.54 -9.17 11.49
CA ILE A 121 -1.75 -9.74 10.40
C ILE A 121 -2.66 -10.45 9.38
N PRO A 122 -2.33 -10.43 8.08
CA PRO A 122 -3.03 -11.27 7.12
C PRO A 122 -2.88 -12.75 7.46
N TYR A 123 -3.93 -13.56 7.28
CA TYR A 123 -3.78 -15.02 7.33
C TYR A 123 -2.76 -15.51 6.29
N GLN A 124 -2.08 -16.63 6.58
CA GLN A 124 -1.25 -17.30 5.59
C GLN A 124 -2.13 -18.01 4.57
N PHE A 125 -1.99 -17.64 3.30
CA PHE A 125 -2.66 -18.30 2.17
C PHE A 125 -1.70 -19.20 1.40
N ASN A 126 -2.26 -20.07 0.55
CA ASN A 126 -1.46 -20.86 -0.38
C ASN A 126 -0.99 -19.97 -1.55
N ASP A 127 0.32 -19.73 -1.66
CA ASP A 127 0.91 -18.79 -2.62
C ASP A 127 0.48 -19.06 -4.06
N LYS A 128 0.54 -20.32 -4.51
CA LYS A 128 0.19 -20.70 -5.89
C LYS A 128 -1.29 -20.49 -6.18
N LEU A 129 -2.14 -20.80 -5.20
CA LEU A 129 -3.59 -20.61 -5.33
C LEU A 129 -3.92 -19.13 -5.41
N LEU A 130 -3.26 -18.33 -4.58
CA LEU A 130 -3.42 -16.89 -4.50
C LEU A 130 -2.99 -16.20 -5.81
N GLU A 131 -1.78 -16.52 -6.28
CA GLU A 131 -1.23 -16.04 -7.56
C GLU A 131 -2.15 -16.38 -8.73
N TRP A 132 -2.61 -17.63 -8.80
CA TRP A 132 -3.57 -18.06 -9.82
C TRP A 132 -4.89 -17.28 -9.71
N ALA A 133 -5.44 -17.13 -8.51
CA ALA A 133 -6.74 -16.49 -8.31
C ALA A 133 -6.75 -15.01 -8.71
N MET A 134 -5.68 -14.28 -8.36
CA MET A 134 -5.50 -12.90 -8.80
C MET A 134 -5.33 -12.80 -10.31
N THR A 135 -4.47 -13.65 -10.88
CA THR A 135 -4.17 -13.64 -12.31
C THR A 135 -5.41 -13.91 -13.15
N GLU A 136 -6.20 -14.92 -12.79
CA GLU A 136 -7.46 -15.24 -13.47
C GLU A 136 -8.54 -14.19 -13.23
N GLY A 137 -8.62 -13.64 -12.01
CA GLY A 137 -9.49 -12.52 -11.69
C GLY A 137 -9.25 -11.32 -12.61
N ARG A 138 -7.98 -10.94 -12.82
CA ARG A 138 -7.59 -9.87 -13.74
C ARG A 138 -7.84 -10.23 -15.18
N ARG A 139 -7.45 -11.44 -15.62
CA ARG A 139 -7.71 -11.92 -16.98
C ARG A 139 -9.18 -11.74 -17.34
N HIS A 140 -10.08 -12.13 -16.44
CA HIS A 140 -11.52 -11.98 -16.65
C HIS A 140 -11.95 -10.52 -16.77
N ARG A 141 -11.49 -9.63 -15.88
CA ARG A 141 -11.92 -8.22 -15.88
C ARG A 141 -11.28 -7.37 -16.98
N TRP A 142 -10.03 -7.69 -17.35
CA TRP A 142 -9.25 -6.94 -18.33
C TRP A 142 -9.46 -7.45 -19.76
N GLN A 143 -10.12 -8.59 -19.94
CA GLN A 143 -10.50 -9.09 -21.27
C GLN A 143 -11.33 -8.04 -22.01
N GLY A 144 -10.90 -7.68 -23.23
CA GLY A 144 -11.57 -6.68 -24.06
C GLY A 144 -11.20 -5.22 -23.75
N LYS A 145 -10.41 -4.96 -22.70
CA LYS A 145 -9.81 -3.64 -22.44
C LYS A 145 -8.59 -3.39 -23.34
N ILE A 146 -7.78 -4.42 -23.47
CA ILE A 146 -6.62 -4.53 -24.35
C ILE A 146 -6.71 -5.81 -25.19
N ASP A 147 -5.90 -5.90 -26.25
CA ASP A 147 -5.83 -7.11 -27.07
C ASP A 147 -5.24 -8.28 -26.28
N GLN A 148 -5.55 -9.50 -26.74
CA GLN A 148 -5.19 -10.71 -26.01
C GLN A 148 -3.68 -10.88 -25.85
N GLU A 149 -2.87 -10.52 -26.85
CA GLU A 149 -1.41 -10.68 -26.77
C GLU A 149 -0.83 -9.78 -25.67
N ASN A 150 -1.20 -8.50 -25.68
CA ASN A 150 -0.79 -7.55 -24.64
C ASN A 150 -1.38 -7.89 -23.26
N LEU A 151 -2.58 -8.47 -23.19
CA LEU A 151 -3.16 -8.97 -21.93
C LEU A 151 -2.33 -10.11 -21.36
N GLU A 152 -2.06 -11.13 -22.17
CA GLU A 152 -1.24 -12.25 -21.73
C GLU A 152 0.17 -11.82 -21.36
N GLU A 153 0.72 -10.80 -22.01
CA GLU A 153 2.01 -10.22 -21.64
C GLU A 153 1.93 -9.45 -20.33
N ALA A 154 0.93 -8.59 -20.12
CA ALA A 154 0.75 -7.87 -18.85
C ALA A 154 0.57 -8.83 -17.65
N LEU A 155 -0.06 -10.00 -17.88
CA LEU A 155 -0.23 -11.05 -16.88
C LEU A 155 1.00 -11.97 -16.74
N ARG A 156 1.81 -12.15 -17.81
CA ARG A 156 3.04 -12.98 -17.80
C ARG A 156 4.29 -12.23 -17.37
N GLU A 157 4.34 -10.91 -17.57
CA GLU A 157 5.26 -10.03 -16.87
C GLU A 157 4.83 -10.04 -15.40
N ASP A 158 5.13 -11.17 -14.75
CA ASP A 158 4.95 -11.66 -13.37
C ASP A 158 5.53 -10.68 -12.31
N HIS A 159 5.91 -9.50 -12.79
CA HIS A 159 6.93 -8.64 -12.29
C HIS A 159 6.58 -7.16 -12.43
N LEU A 160 5.38 -6.75 -12.81
CA LEU A 160 4.99 -5.34 -12.64
C LEU A 160 3.58 -5.25 -12.07
N TRP A 161 2.75 -6.20 -12.44
CA TRP A 161 1.34 -6.15 -12.07
C TRP A 161 1.04 -7.07 -10.88
N ILE A 162 1.75 -8.19 -10.67
CA ILE A 162 1.43 -9.08 -9.54
C ILE A 162 1.79 -8.39 -8.20
N PRO A 163 0.84 -8.33 -7.25
CA PRO A 163 1.05 -7.68 -5.96
C PRO A 163 2.25 -8.21 -5.18
N LEU A 164 2.98 -7.30 -4.55
CA LEU A 164 4.12 -7.63 -3.70
C LEU A 164 3.73 -8.49 -2.50
N GLY A 165 2.49 -8.40 -2.02
CA GLY A 165 2.04 -9.18 -0.88
C GLY A 165 1.97 -10.68 -1.14
N ILE A 166 1.96 -11.16 -2.38
CA ILE A 166 2.18 -12.60 -2.64
C ILE A 166 3.58 -13.01 -2.18
N ARG A 167 4.59 -12.14 -2.38
CA ARG A 167 5.97 -12.40 -1.93
C ARG A 167 6.07 -12.32 -0.41
N VAL A 168 5.35 -11.38 0.20
CA VAL A 168 5.25 -11.24 1.67
C VAL A 168 4.53 -12.43 2.31
N ASN A 169 3.49 -12.95 1.67
CA ASN A 169 2.80 -14.18 2.05
C ASN A 169 3.73 -15.40 1.87
N ALA A 170 4.43 -15.51 0.74
CA ALA A 170 5.36 -16.61 0.47
C ALA A 170 6.54 -16.65 1.45
N SER A 171 6.97 -15.48 1.94
CA SER A 171 8.00 -15.38 2.96
C SER A 171 7.50 -15.56 4.38
N LYS A 172 6.19 -15.75 4.57
CA LYS A 172 5.54 -15.97 5.88
C LYS A 172 5.74 -14.82 6.86
N MET A 173 5.83 -13.59 6.37
CA MET A 173 6.01 -12.41 7.23
C MET A 173 4.94 -12.26 8.31
N GLY A 174 3.70 -12.70 8.05
CA GLY A 174 2.64 -12.69 9.08
C GLY A 174 3.02 -13.49 10.33
N TRP A 175 3.60 -14.68 10.16
CA TRP A 175 4.07 -15.50 11.29
C TRP A 175 5.22 -14.83 12.04
N GLU A 176 6.10 -14.14 11.32
CA GLU A 176 7.23 -13.42 11.93
C GLU A 176 6.76 -12.24 12.78
N LEU A 177 5.80 -11.49 12.28
CA LEU A 177 5.17 -10.40 13.01
C LEU A 177 4.39 -10.91 14.21
N GLU A 178 3.71 -12.05 14.09
CA GLU A 178 3.05 -12.70 15.23
C GLU A 178 4.06 -13.01 16.34
N CYS A 179 5.22 -13.56 15.99
CA CYS A 179 6.28 -13.88 16.95
C CYS A 179 6.91 -12.62 17.57
N ALA A 180 7.14 -11.58 16.76
CA ALA A 180 7.66 -10.29 17.23
C ALA A 180 6.67 -9.59 18.17
N ALA A 181 5.40 -9.49 17.77
CA ALA A 181 4.32 -8.90 18.57
C ALA A 181 4.10 -9.68 19.87
N SER A 182 4.13 -11.01 19.83
CA SER A 182 4.04 -11.86 21.03
C SER A 182 5.20 -11.61 22.01
N THR A 183 6.42 -11.43 21.48
CA THR A 183 7.60 -11.11 22.30
C THR A 183 7.48 -9.71 22.93
N ALA A 184 6.80 -8.79 22.25
CA ALA A 184 6.50 -7.45 22.73
C ALA A 184 5.23 -7.37 23.62
N GLU A 185 4.61 -8.52 23.97
CA GLU A 185 3.36 -8.61 24.74
C GLU A 185 2.18 -7.86 24.08
N GLN A 186 2.17 -7.76 22.75
CA GLN A 186 1.09 -7.17 21.97
C GLN A 186 0.03 -8.22 21.62
N ASP A 187 -1.25 -7.83 21.70
CA ASP A 187 -2.37 -8.64 21.24
C ASP A 187 -2.34 -8.75 19.71
N VAL A 188 -2.23 -9.98 19.19
CA VAL A 188 -2.29 -10.28 17.76
C VAL A 188 -3.70 -10.71 17.36
N ALA A 189 -4.14 -10.23 16.21
CA ALA A 189 -5.37 -10.61 15.53
C ALA A 189 -5.10 -10.92 14.06
N HIS A 190 -6.11 -11.42 13.34
CA HIS A 190 -5.94 -11.89 11.97
C HIS A 190 -7.01 -11.37 11.02
N ILE A 191 -6.58 -10.86 9.88
CA ILE A 191 -7.46 -10.41 8.79
C ILE A 191 -7.86 -11.64 7.97
N ARG A 192 -9.15 -12.00 7.99
CA ARG A 192 -9.64 -13.25 7.38
C ARG A 192 -9.67 -13.19 5.87
N ALA A 193 -9.93 -12.02 5.29
CA ALA A 193 -9.82 -11.81 3.85
C ALA A 193 -8.35 -11.67 3.45
N TYR A 194 -7.99 -12.15 2.26
CA TYR A 194 -6.68 -11.81 1.71
C TYR A 194 -6.68 -10.33 1.31
N ILE A 195 -5.94 -9.53 2.06
CA ILE A 195 -5.81 -8.08 1.83
C ILE A 195 -4.39 -7.66 2.21
N GLU A 196 -3.71 -7.00 1.28
CA GLU A 196 -2.39 -6.40 1.48
C GLU A 196 -2.56 -4.91 1.84
N GLY A 197 -1.60 -4.34 2.59
CA GLY A 197 -1.71 -2.96 3.06
C GLY A 197 -1.75 -1.90 1.95
N GLY A 198 -1.06 -2.11 0.83
CA GLY A 198 -1.18 -1.22 -0.35
C GLY A 198 -2.50 -1.41 -1.12
N ASN A 199 -3.19 -2.53 -0.90
CA ASN A 199 -4.46 -2.86 -1.57
C ASN A 199 -5.71 -2.54 -0.71
N MET A 200 -5.51 -1.89 0.43
CA MET A 200 -6.55 -1.41 1.34
C MET A 200 -6.24 0.00 1.82
N ILE A 201 -7.22 0.89 1.69
CA ILE A 201 -7.11 2.27 2.18
C ILE A 201 -8.33 2.55 3.07
N THR A 202 -8.08 2.73 4.36
CA THR A 202 -9.10 3.17 5.32
C THR A 202 -9.22 4.69 5.31
N GLY A 203 -10.44 5.20 5.22
CA GLY A 203 -10.71 6.64 5.21
C GLY A 203 -12.11 6.97 5.73
N GLU A 204 -12.65 8.09 5.28
CA GLU A 204 -14.02 8.52 5.59
C GLU A 204 -14.71 9.11 4.37
N ASP A 205 -16.03 8.94 4.29
CA ASP A 205 -16.85 9.62 3.29
C ASP A 205 -17.02 11.12 3.61
N ALA A 206 -17.78 11.85 2.77
CA ALA A 206 -18.04 13.27 2.95
C ALA A 206 -18.84 13.61 4.23
N THR A 207 -19.44 12.61 4.89
CA THR A 207 -20.17 12.75 6.15
C THR A 207 -19.30 12.41 7.37
N GLY A 208 -18.06 11.96 7.14
CA GLY A 208 -17.17 11.47 8.19
C GLY A 208 -17.39 10.00 8.57
N LYS A 209 -18.28 9.27 7.88
CA LYS A 209 -18.52 7.86 8.15
C LYS A 209 -17.31 7.03 7.66
N PRO A 210 -16.82 6.07 8.45
CA PRO A 210 -15.67 5.26 8.04
C PRO A 210 -16.00 4.42 6.81
N VAL A 211 -15.06 4.36 5.88
CA VAL A 211 -15.09 3.51 4.69
C VAL A 211 -13.74 2.85 4.50
N ILE A 212 -13.75 1.68 3.84
CA ILE A 212 -12.54 0.98 3.42
C ILE A 212 -12.61 0.80 1.90
N VAL A 213 -11.62 1.34 1.20
CA VAL A 213 -11.44 1.11 -0.24
C VAL A 213 -10.55 -0.12 -0.41
N VAL A 214 -11.01 -1.11 -1.17
CA VAL A 214 -10.30 -2.39 -1.36
C VAL A 214 -10.21 -2.70 -2.85
N GLY A 215 -9.04 -3.14 -3.31
CA GLY A 215 -8.85 -3.53 -4.70
C GLY A 215 -9.65 -4.78 -5.05
N LYS A 216 -10.24 -4.80 -6.26
CA LYS A 216 -11.01 -5.94 -6.79
C LYS A 216 -10.19 -7.24 -6.84
N ASP A 217 -8.85 -7.17 -6.88
CA ASP A 217 -7.99 -8.34 -6.79
C ASP A 217 -8.06 -9.05 -5.44
N ALA A 218 -8.01 -8.31 -4.33
CA ALA A 218 -8.16 -8.88 -2.99
C ALA A 218 -9.53 -9.53 -2.82
N ILE A 219 -10.58 -8.88 -3.34
CA ILE A 219 -11.95 -9.41 -3.32
C ILE A 219 -12.06 -10.70 -4.13
N ALA A 220 -11.58 -10.70 -5.39
CA ALA A 220 -11.65 -11.84 -6.28
C ALA A 220 -10.82 -13.03 -5.77
N ALA A 221 -9.62 -12.77 -5.26
CA ALA A 221 -8.76 -13.80 -4.68
C ALA A 221 -9.40 -14.45 -3.46
N THR A 222 -9.90 -13.64 -2.52
CA THR A 222 -10.60 -14.13 -1.32
C THR A 222 -11.87 -14.90 -1.69
N ALA A 223 -12.66 -14.37 -2.65
CA ALA A 223 -13.86 -15.02 -3.15
C ALA A 223 -13.55 -16.39 -3.75
N TYR A 224 -12.48 -16.49 -4.53
CA TYR A 224 -12.06 -17.76 -5.12
C TYR A 224 -11.58 -18.77 -4.07
N ILE A 225 -10.68 -18.36 -3.18
CA ILE A 225 -10.08 -19.22 -2.15
C ILE A 225 -11.16 -19.81 -1.24
N TYR A 226 -12.11 -18.98 -0.81
CA TYR A 226 -13.21 -19.42 0.06
C TYR A 226 -14.47 -19.82 -0.71
N GLN A 227 -14.46 -19.86 -2.05
CA GLN A 227 -15.66 -20.16 -2.88
C GLN A 227 -16.89 -19.31 -2.49
N LEU A 228 -16.66 -18.03 -2.24
CA LEU A 228 -17.65 -17.01 -1.89
C LEU A 228 -17.97 -16.14 -3.11
N ASN A 229 -18.97 -15.26 -2.95
CA ASN A 229 -19.15 -14.12 -3.87
C ASN A 229 -18.64 -12.83 -3.22
N ASP A 230 -18.48 -11.78 -4.02
CA ASP A 230 -17.94 -10.49 -3.58
C ASP A 230 -18.67 -9.90 -2.37
N ASN A 231 -19.99 -10.02 -2.29
CA ASN A 231 -20.76 -9.49 -1.16
C ASN A 231 -20.52 -10.28 0.14
N ASP A 232 -20.28 -11.59 0.04
CA ASP A 232 -19.88 -12.40 1.19
C ASP A 232 -18.47 -12.02 1.65
N VAL A 233 -17.53 -11.73 0.74
CA VAL A 233 -16.20 -11.22 1.08
C VAL A 233 -16.28 -9.85 1.75
N ARG A 234 -17.06 -8.92 1.19
CA ARG A 234 -17.28 -7.60 1.80
C ARG A 234 -17.87 -7.72 3.20
N ARG A 235 -18.72 -8.71 3.45
CA ARG A 235 -19.25 -8.98 4.81
C ARG A 235 -18.17 -9.44 5.78
N ILE A 236 -17.25 -10.30 5.34
CA ILE A 236 -16.08 -10.69 6.16
C ILE A 236 -15.27 -9.46 6.57
N ILE A 237 -15.00 -8.56 5.62
CA ILE A 237 -14.28 -7.31 5.86
C ILE A 237 -15.04 -6.41 6.86
N CYS A 238 -16.38 -6.30 6.72
CA CYS A 238 -17.18 -5.56 7.70
C CYS A 238 -17.12 -6.16 9.10
N GLU A 239 -17.18 -7.49 9.21
CA GLU A 239 -17.07 -8.19 10.48
C GLU A 239 -15.70 -8.01 11.12
N ASP A 240 -14.62 -8.05 10.32
CA ASP A 240 -13.24 -7.86 10.79
C ASP A 240 -13.02 -6.43 11.27
N PHE A 241 -13.55 -5.42 10.58
CA PHE A 241 -13.24 -4.02 10.90
C PHE A 241 -14.40 -3.24 11.50
N GLY A 242 -15.45 -3.93 11.95
CA GLY A 242 -16.59 -3.31 12.64
C GLY A 242 -17.41 -2.35 11.79
N LEU A 243 -17.43 -2.52 10.47
CA LEU A 243 -18.27 -1.72 9.59
C LEU A 243 -19.74 -2.15 9.69
N GLU A 244 -20.66 -1.20 9.57
CA GLU A 244 -22.09 -1.43 9.74
C GLU A 244 -22.74 -2.07 8.51
N SER A 245 -22.16 -1.86 7.33
CA SER A 245 -22.76 -2.23 6.04
C SER A 245 -21.69 -2.53 4.99
N ILE A 246 -22.00 -3.43 4.06
CA ILE A 246 -21.07 -3.80 2.99
C ILE A 246 -20.78 -2.63 2.05
N GLU A 247 -21.69 -1.67 1.96
CA GLU A 247 -21.55 -0.42 1.21
C GLU A 247 -20.37 0.44 1.69
N GLN A 248 -19.94 0.28 2.95
CA GLN A 248 -18.72 0.91 3.47
C GLN A 248 -17.43 0.24 2.98
N VAL A 249 -17.53 -0.97 2.38
CA VAL A 249 -16.43 -1.63 1.68
C VAL A 249 -16.57 -1.31 0.20
N ILE A 250 -15.78 -0.34 -0.27
CA ILE A 250 -15.80 0.17 -1.64
C ILE A 250 -14.80 -0.62 -2.47
N CYS A 251 -15.30 -1.49 -3.34
CA CYS A 251 -14.47 -2.31 -4.20
C CYS A 251 -14.17 -1.59 -5.52
N ILE A 252 -12.90 -1.33 -5.81
CA ILE A 252 -12.49 -0.59 -7.01
C ILE A 252 -11.52 -1.41 -7.86
N GLU A 253 -11.48 -1.15 -9.16
CA GLU A 253 -10.36 -1.63 -9.96
C GLU A 253 -9.05 -0.95 -9.52
N GLN A 254 -7.90 -1.61 -9.67
CA GLN A 254 -6.61 -1.06 -9.24
C GLN A 254 -6.15 0.04 -10.22
N PRO A 255 -6.10 1.32 -9.81
CA PRO A 255 -5.60 2.39 -10.67
C PRO A 255 -4.07 2.49 -10.63
N GLY A 256 -3.38 1.71 -9.79
CA GLY A 256 -1.92 1.55 -9.83
C GLY A 256 -1.53 0.23 -10.49
N GLN A 257 -0.23 0.01 -10.67
CA GLN A 257 0.26 -1.22 -11.31
C GLN A 257 -0.12 -2.50 -10.53
N PHE A 258 -0.01 -2.49 -9.20
CA PHE A 258 -0.26 -3.69 -8.39
C PHE A 258 -0.98 -3.42 -7.06
N HIS A 259 -0.97 -2.18 -6.57
CA HIS A 259 -1.65 -1.72 -5.36
C HIS A 259 -2.48 -0.47 -5.65
N LEU A 260 -3.42 -0.18 -4.74
CA LEU A 260 -4.25 1.02 -4.85
C LEU A 260 -3.41 2.27 -4.64
N ASP A 261 -2.66 2.32 -3.55
CA ASP A 261 -1.86 3.47 -3.12
C ASP A 261 -0.69 3.82 -4.07
N MET A 262 -0.46 3.02 -5.11
CA MET A 262 0.44 3.35 -6.20
C MET A 262 -0.22 4.23 -7.28
N GLY A 263 -1.55 4.34 -7.29
CA GLY A 263 -2.30 5.11 -8.29
C GLY A 263 -3.40 6.02 -7.71
N MET A 264 -3.53 6.09 -6.39
CA MET A 264 -4.50 6.98 -5.72
C MET A 264 -4.04 7.41 -4.32
N LEU A 265 -4.53 8.58 -3.89
CA LEU A 265 -4.32 9.12 -2.54
C LEU A 265 -5.65 9.59 -1.95
N PHE A 266 -5.98 9.11 -0.76
CA PHE A 266 -7.15 9.56 -0.01
C PHE A 266 -6.75 10.75 0.87
N ILE A 267 -7.23 11.95 0.53
CA ILE A 267 -6.85 13.19 1.22
C ILE A 267 -7.82 13.64 2.32
N GLY A 268 -8.77 12.76 2.69
CA GLY A 268 -9.78 12.97 3.73
C GLY A 268 -11.10 13.56 3.21
N ASN A 269 -12.12 13.58 4.09
CA ASN A 269 -13.46 14.15 3.83
C ASN A 269 -14.15 13.62 2.55
N GLY A 270 -14.01 12.33 2.26
CA GLY A 270 -14.59 11.72 1.06
C GLY A 270 -13.95 12.18 -0.25
N VAL A 271 -12.73 12.73 -0.23
CA VAL A 271 -12.00 13.14 -1.44
C VAL A 271 -10.81 12.24 -1.70
N VAL A 272 -10.75 11.75 -2.93
CA VAL A 272 -9.67 10.89 -3.44
C VAL A 272 -9.05 11.52 -4.69
N ILE A 273 -7.73 11.50 -4.76
CA ILE A 273 -6.97 11.81 -5.96
C ILE A 273 -6.65 10.50 -6.67
N VAL A 274 -6.94 10.40 -7.96
CA VAL A 274 -6.55 9.26 -8.81
C VAL A 274 -5.54 9.76 -9.86
N ASN A 275 -4.55 8.94 -10.18
CA ASN A 275 -3.55 9.24 -11.22
C ASN A 275 -4.23 9.61 -12.55
N ASP A 276 -3.63 10.53 -13.30
CA ASP A 276 -4.09 10.91 -14.63
C ASP A 276 -3.04 10.61 -15.71
N SER A 277 -3.16 9.42 -16.30
CA SER A 277 -2.30 8.96 -17.38
C SER A 277 -2.72 9.45 -18.78
N SER A 278 -3.78 10.27 -18.91
CA SER A 278 -4.37 10.64 -20.21
C SER A 278 -3.40 11.30 -21.19
N ALA A 279 -2.57 12.23 -20.71
CA ALA A 279 -1.55 12.87 -21.54
C ALA A 279 -0.46 11.88 -21.99
N MET A 280 -0.01 11.00 -21.09
CA MET A 280 0.99 9.97 -21.41
C MET A 280 0.46 8.96 -22.43
N LEU A 281 -0.80 8.56 -22.30
CA LEU A 281 -1.46 7.70 -23.26
C LEU A 281 -1.48 8.34 -24.65
N LYS A 282 -1.85 9.63 -24.73
CA LYS A 282 -1.86 10.37 -26.00
C LYS A 282 -0.47 10.38 -26.65
N ASP A 283 0.56 10.74 -25.88
CA ASP A 283 1.94 10.81 -26.37
C ASP A 283 2.44 9.43 -26.83
N ALA A 284 2.06 8.36 -26.11
CA ALA A 284 2.44 6.99 -26.47
C ALA A 284 1.76 6.50 -27.75
N ILE A 285 0.49 6.86 -27.97
CA ILE A 285 -0.23 6.56 -29.21
C ILE A 285 0.43 7.29 -30.39
N GLU A 286 0.70 8.60 -30.25
CA GLU A 286 1.36 9.39 -31.29
C GLU A 286 2.75 8.82 -31.63
N MET A 287 3.53 8.45 -30.61
CA MET A 287 4.84 7.81 -30.80
C MET A 287 4.71 6.46 -31.54
N ALA A 288 3.70 5.66 -31.24
CA ALA A 288 3.44 4.40 -31.93
C ALA A 288 3.00 4.59 -33.39
N GLU A 289 2.37 5.71 -33.72
CA GLU A 289 2.02 6.08 -35.10
C GLU A 289 3.23 6.57 -35.90
N ILE A 290 4.09 7.39 -35.28
CA ILE A 290 5.30 7.95 -35.93
C ILE A 290 6.38 6.87 -36.10
N VAL A 291 6.60 6.05 -35.07
CA VAL A 291 7.61 4.98 -35.06
C VAL A 291 6.93 3.66 -34.69
N PRO A 292 6.26 3.00 -35.66
CA PRO A 292 5.51 1.77 -35.41
C PRO A 292 6.46 0.58 -35.23
N CYS A 293 6.90 0.36 -33.99
CA CYS A 293 7.69 -0.80 -33.61
C CYS A 293 7.07 -1.48 -32.39
N LEU A 294 7.52 -2.70 -32.10
CA LEU A 294 6.97 -3.50 -31.00
C LEU A 294 7.01 -2.75 -29.66
N THR A 295 8.10 -2.01 -29.39
CA THR A 295 8.28 -1.27 -28.14
C THR A 295 7.26 -0.14 -27.96
N THR A 296 7.06 0.70 -28.98
CA THR A 296 6.14 1.84 -28.90
C THR A 296 4.69 1.39 -28.86
N GLN A 297 4.35 0.33 -29.61
CA GLN A 297 3.02 -0.29 -29.57
C GLN A 297 2.71 -0.89 -28.20
N LYS A 298 3.65 -1.62 -27.60
CA LYS A 298 3.50 -2.17 -26.25
C LYS A 298 3.35 -1.09 -25.19
N MET A 299 4.16 -0.02 -25.27
CA MET A 299 4.04 1.11 -24.37
C MET A 299 2.65 1.76 -24.46
N ALA A 300 2.15 1.99 -25.67
CA ALA A 300 0.80 2.53 -25.88
C ALA A 300 -0.29 1.59 -25.33
N ALA A 301 -0.16 0.27 -25.54
CA ALA A 301 -1.11 -0.72 -25.02
C ALA A 301 -1.12 -0.76 -23.48
N LYS A 302 0.05 -0.74 -22.83
CA LYS A 302 0.18 -0.69 -21.36
C LYS A 302 -0.45 0.59 -20.79
N LEU A 303 -0.16 1.75 -21.37
CA LEU A 303 -0.76 3.02 -20.93
C LEU A 303 -2.27 3.06 -21.21
N LYS A 304 -2.74 2.41 -22.27
CA LYS A 304 -4.17 2.29 -22.55
C LYS A 304 -4.88 1.47 -21.48
N LEU A 305 -4.29 0.35 -21.07
CA LEU A 305 -4.81 -0.45 -19.95
C LEU A 305 -4.85 0.42 -18.68
N GLN A 306 -3.72 0.99 -18.30
CA GLN A 306 -3.57 1.84 -17.13
C GLN A 306 -4.65 2.93 -17.06
N TYR A 307 -4.82 3.70 -18.13
CA TYR A 307 -5.86 4.73 -18.23
C TYR A 307 -7.28 4.16 -18.06
N GLN A 308 -7.58 2.99 -18.65
CA GLN A 308 -8.88 2.36 -18.49
C GLN A 308 -9.14 1.89 -17.06
N LEU A 309 -8.13 1.36 -16.36
CA LEU A 309 -8.25 0.97 -14.96
C LEU A 309 -8.48 2.19 -14.05
N GLU A 310 -7.78 3.29 -14.32
CA GLU A 310 -7.99 4.58 -13.65
C GLU A 310 -9.41 5.13 -13.84
N GLU A 311 -10.01 4.99 -15.04
CA GLU A 311 -11.40 5.37 -15.32
C GLU A 311 -12.39 4.47 -14.57
N GLU A 312 -12.13 3.17 -14.49
CA GLU A 312 -12.98 2.24 -13.73
C GLU A 312 -12.93 2.51 -12.22
N ALA A 313 -11.74 2.72 -11.66
CA ALA A 313 -11.58 3.12 -10.28
C ALA A 313 -12.34 4.43 -10.00
N THR A 314 -12.23 5.42 -10.89
CA THR A 314 -12.96 6.69 -10.78
C THR A 314 -14.48 6.50 -10.80
N LYS A 315 -14.98 5.62 -11.67
CA LYS A 315 -16.40 5.28 -11.75
C LYS A 315 -16.89 4.60 -10.47
N ASP A 316 -16.16 3.62 -9.97
CA ASP A 316 -16.51 2.86 -8.77
C ASP A 316 -16.54 3.77 -7.53
N LEU A 317 -15.53 4.64 -7.36
CA LEU A 317 -15.45 5.63 -6.28
C LEU A 317 -16.62 6.62 -6.32
N LYS A 318 -16.92 7.19 -7.49
CA LYS A 318 -18.05 8.11 -7.65
C LYS A 318 -19.39 7.44 -7.37
N ALA A 319 -19.55 6.17 -7.77
CA ALA A 319 -20.76 5.39 -7.47
C ALA A 319 -20.94 5.17 -5.95
N ALA A 320 -19.85 5.13 -5.20
CA ALA A 320 -19.86 5.07 -3.73
C ALA A 320 -20.00 6.45 -3.06
N GLY A 321 -20.18 7.53 -3.82
CA GLY A 321 -20.33 8.89 -3.27
C GLY A 321 -19.02 9.58 -2.90
N ILE A 322 -17.87 9.06 -3.33
CA ILE A 322 -16.55 9.67 -3.14
C ILE A 322 -16.30 10.73 -4.22
N GLU A 323 -15.84 11.91 -3.81
CA GLU A 323 -15.34 12.93 -4.73
C GLU A 323 -13.99 12.47 -5.30
N VAL A 324 -13.87 12.45 -6.64
CA VAL A 324 -12.64 12.07 -7.32
C VAL A 324 -12.05 13.27 -8.05
N ARG A 325 -10.78 13.55 -7.78
CA ARG A 325 -9.93 14.49 -8.53
C ARG A 325 -8.84 13.72 -9.28
N ARG A 326 -8.32 14.33 -10.33
CA ARG A 326 -7.34 13.73 -11.25
C ARG A 326 -6.09 14.57 -11.26
N GLU A 327 -4.94 13.96 -10.98
CA GLU A 327 -3.63 14.61 -11.07
C GLU A 327 -2.59 13.60 -11.52
N LYS A 328 -1.61 14.05 -12.31
CA LYS A 328 -0.45 13.24 -12.69
C LYS A 328 0.61 13.30 -11.59
N LEU A 329 0.62 12.31 -10.69
CA LEU A 329 1.52 12.26 -9.53
C LEU A 329 2.34 10.97 -9.44
N GLU A 330 2.26 10.14 -10.47
CA GLU A 330 3.07 8.95 -10.64
C GLU A 330 3.69 8.95 -12.03
N GLN A 331 4.92 8.42 -12.10
CA GLN A 331 5.60 8.16 -13.35
C GLN A 331 6.59 7.01 -13.19
N ASP A 332 6.07 5.79 -13.31
CA ASP A 332 6.79 4.52 -13.34
C ASP A 332 7.90 4.48 -12.27
N VAL A 333 9.15 4.23 -12.67
CA VAL A 333 10.29 4.12 -11.75
C VAL A 333 10.86 5.47 -11.28
N LEU A 334 10.37 6.60 -11.78
CA LEU A 334 10.97 7.92 -11.49
C LEU A 334 10.46 8.55 -10.22
N TYR A 335 9.14 8.50 -9.98
CA TYR A 335 8.50 8.99 -8.77
C TYR A 335 7.10 8.42 -8.63
N ASN A 336 6.63 8.31 -7.39
CA ASN A 336 5.25 7.99 -7.06
C ASN A 336 4.83 8.73 -5.79
N PHE A 337 4.13 9.85 -5.91
CA PHE A 337 3.74 10.62 -4.71
C PHE A 337 2.48 10.10 -4.03
N PHE A 338 1.79 9.10 -4.61
CA PHE A 338 0.64 8.45 -3.98
C PHE A 338 1.06 7.49 -2.86
N ASN A 339 2.20 6.81 -3.02
CA ASN A 339 2.71 5.86 -2.04
C ASN A 339 3.52 6.58 -0.94
N GLY A 340 2.80 7.24 -0.05
CA GLY A 340 3.32 7.93 1.12
C GLY A 340 2.46 7.72 2.36
N GLU A 341 2.78 8.44 3.43
CA GLU A 341 2.12 8.31 4.73
C GLU A 341 1.81 9.69 5.32
N PHE A 342 0.61 9.85 5.88
CA PHE A 342 0.24 11.04 6.65
C PHE A 342 0.69 10.89 8.09
N VAL A 343 1.29 11.93 8.67
CA VAL A 343 1.73 11.95 10.08
C VAL A 343 1.34 13.25 10.77
N GLU A 344 1.13 13.19 12.08
CA GLU A 344 0.86 14.35 12.93
C GLU A 344 2.11 14.67 13.76
N GLY A 345 2.73 15.83 13.51
CA GLY A 345 3.90 16.25 14.27
C GLY A 345 3.54 16.71 15.69
N LYS A 346 4.54 16.84 16.56
CA LYS A 346 4.39 17.35 17.95
C LYS A 346 3.78 18.75 18.05
N ASP A 347 3.77 19.49 16.95
CA ASP A 347 3.15 20.81 16.85
C ASP A 347 1.66 20.77 16.48
N GLY A 348 1.09 19.55 16.35
CA GLY A 348 -0.31 19.31 16.04
C GLY A 348 -0.68 19.51 14.57
N PHE A 349 0.30 19.71 13.69
CA PHE A 349 0.05 19.83 12.25
C PHE A 349 0.26 18.50 11.53
N ASN A 350 -0.46 18.32 10.42
CA ASN A 350 -0.29 17.18 9.54
C ASN A 350 0.84 17.41 8.52
N TYR A 351 1.56 16.34 8.24
CA TYR A 351 2.64 16.25 7.27
C TYR A 351 2.39 15.05 6.35
N TYR A 352 3.00 15.05 5.18
CA TYR A 352 2.95 13.91 4.26
C TYR A 352 4.37 13.50 3.87
N ILE A 353 4.73 12.27 4.16
CA ILE A 353 6.04 11.68 3.88
C ILE A 353 5.93 10.85 2.61
N THR A 354 6.74 11.12 1.59
CA THR A 354 6.62 10.44 0.29
C THR A 354 7.94 10.35 -0.47
N ASN A 355 7.88 9.69 -1.62
CA ASN A 355 8.96 9.46 -2.56
C ASN A 355 9.54 10.76 -3.12
N GLY A 356 10.88 10.87 -3.23
CA GLY A 356 11.54 11.98 -3.92
C GLY A 356 11.49 11.86 -5.44
N GLY A 357 11.42 12.98 -6.14
CA GLY A 357 11.27 13.05 -7.59
C GLY A 357 12.09 14.17 -8.23
N PRO A 358 11.88 14.45 -9.53
CA PRO A 358 12.42 15.65 -10.13
C PRO A 358 11.83 16.90 -9.47
N GLN A 359 12.66 17.92 -9.22
CA GLN A 359 12.31 19.10 -8.43
C GLN A 359 11.02 19.81 -8.89
N GLU A 360 10.78 19.89 -10.21
CA GLU A 360 9.57 20.51 -10.75
C GLU A 360 8.28 19.78 -10.33
N HIS A 361 8.35 18.45 -10.26
CA HIS A 361 7.24 17.60 -9.84
C HIS A 361 7.03 17.65 -8.33
N GLU A 362 8.11 17.68 -7.55
CA GLU A 362 8.04 17.87 -6.09
C GLU A 362 7.40 19.23 -5.73
N GLU A 363 7.80 20.32 -6.38
CA GLU A 363 7.23 21.65 -6.11
C GLU A 363 5.76 21.77 -6.58
N ARG A 364 5.38 21.09 -7.67
CA ARG A 364 3.97 20.95 -8.06
C ARG A 364 3.18 20.21 -7.00
N PHE A 365 3.65 19.04 -6.55
CA PHE A 365 2.95 18.24 -5.55
C PHE A 365 2.84 18.94 -4.19
N LYS A 366 3.91 19.63 -3.76
CA LYS A 366 3.89 20.48 -2.56
C LYS A 366 2.89 21.62 -2.68
N THR A 367 2.78 22.26 -3.84
CA THR A 367 1.78 23.30 -4.10
C THR A 367 0.37 22.75 -3.97
N LEU A 368 0.10 21.58 -4.56
CA LEU A 368 -1.17 20.88 -4.42
C LEU A 368 -1.51 20.61 -2.95
N MET A 369 -0.64 19.90 -2.25
CA MET A 369 -0.88 19.43 -0.87
C MET A 369 -1.01 20.56 0.16
N VAL A 370 -0.15 21.60 0.06
CA VAL A 370 -0.06 22.67 1.07
C VAL A 370 -0.98 23.86 0.74
N LYS A 371 -1.06 24.26 -0.53
CA LYS A 371 -1.73 25.52 -0.91
C LYS A 371 -3.12 25.30 -1.49
N GLU A 372 -3.26 24.34 -2.40
CA GLU A 372 -4.53 24.12 -3.13
C GLU A 372 -5.49 23.27 -2.30
N TRP A 373 -5.06 22.08 -1.86
CA TRP A 373 -5.87 21.16 -1.07
C TRP A 373 -5.81 21.47 0.42
N LYS A 374 -4.72 22.11 0.89
CA LYS A 374 -4.52 22.55 2.28
C LYS A 374 -4.68 21.41 3.29
N VAL A 375 -4.16 20.23 2.94
CA VAL A 375 -4.29 19.02 3.74
C VAL A 375 -3.12 18.84 4.70
N VAL A 376 -1.94 19.39 4.36
CA VAL A 376 -0.75 19.31 5.19
C VAL A 376 -0.01 20.63 5.28
N LYS A 377 0.79 20.78 6.34
CA LYS A 377 1.69 21.91 6.54
C LYS A 377 2.92 21.82 5.64
N LYS A 378 3.46 20.61 5.44
CA LYS A 378 4.66 20.36 4.63
C LYS A 378 4.61 18.95 4.07
N VAL A 379 5.12 18.80 2.84
CA VAL A 379 5.46 17.51 2.24
C VAL A 379 6.95 17.25 2.45
N ILE A 380 7.30 16.03 2.83
CA ILE A 380 8.67 15.60 3.12
C ILE A 380 9.03 14.50 2.12
N PHE A 381 10.02 14.78 1.28
CA PHE A 381 10.45 13.90 0.18
C PHE A 381 11.68 13.09 0.60
N SER A 382 11.67 11.79 0.31
CA SER A 382 12.84 10.90 0.47
C SER A 382 13.94 11.25 -0.53
N PRO A 383 15.19 10.76 -0.33
CA PRO A 383 16.25 10.93 -1.32
C PRO A 383 15.83 10.35 -2.67
N LYS A 384 16.10 11.09 -3.76
CA LYS A 384 15.69 10.72 -5.12
C LYS A 384 16.34 9.43 -5.60
N GLU A 385 17.61 9.24 -5.30
CA GLU A 385 18.39 8.06 -5.69
C GLU A 385 17.86 6.80 -4.99
N ALA A 386 17.57 6.89 -3.69
CA ALA A 386 16.94 5.81 -2.94
C ALA A 386 15.54 5.48 -3.48
N THR A 387 14.76 6.51 -3.80
CA THR A 387 13.44 6.39 -4.41
C THR A 387 13.49 5.63 -5.73
N HIS A 388 14.36 6.03 -6.65
CA HIS A 388 14.46 5.37 -7.95
C HIS A 388 14.86 3.90 -7.81
N LYS A 389 15.84 3.58 -6.95
CA LYS A 389 16.23 2.19 -6.67
C LYS A 389 15.07 1.39 -6.05
N SER A 390 14.32 2.00 -5.14
CA SER A 390 13.19 1.33 -4.48
C SER A 390 12.00 1.08 -5.41
N LEU A 391 11.66 2.05 -6.27
CA LEU A 391 10.60 1.88 -7.27
C LEU A 391 10.97 0.84 -8.34
N GLN A 392 12.26 0.66 -8.66
CA GLN A 392 12.71 -0.47 -9.47
C GLN A 392 12.45 -1.84 -8.81
N GLU A 393 12.44 -1.87 -7.48
CA GLU A 393 12.03 -3.02 -6.67
C GLU A 393 10.52 -3.03 -6.35
N ARG A 394 9.79 -2.04 -6.89
CA ARG A 394 8.33 -1.85 -6.81
C ARG A 394 7.81 -1.49 -5.43
N GLY A 395 8.61 -0.88 -4.57
CA GLY A 395 8.11 -0.29 -3.33
C GLY A 395 8.50 1.16 -3.26
N GLY A 396 7.56 2.05 -2.95
CA GLY A 396 7.90 3.41 -2.58
C GLY A 396 8.09 3.56 -1.06
N VAL A 397 8.07 4.81 -0.60
CA VAL A 397 8.09 5.15 0.83
C VAL A 397 6.96 4.49 1.60
N GLY A 398 5.72 4.55 1.11
CA GLY A 398 4.55 3.96 1.78
C GLY A 398 4.71 2.45 2.02
N CYS A 399 5.28 1.72 1.05
CA CYS A 399 5.52 0.28 1.20
C CYS A 399 6.51 -0.08 2.32
N ARG A 400 7.41 0.85 2.67
CA ARG A 400 8.50 0.61 3.63
C ARG A 400 8.11 0.87 5.07
N ILE A 401 7.03 1.62 5.29
CA ILE A 401 6.60 2.01 6.62
C ILE A 401 5.13 1.65 6.87
N LYS A 402 4.73 1.67 8.13
CA LYS A 402 3.32 1.64 8.52
C LYS A 402 3.09 2.64 9.65
N GLY A 403 2.11 3.53 9.48
CA GLY A 403 1.74 4.49 10.51
C GLY A 403 0.82 3.93 11.59
N THR A 404 1.05 4.33 12.85
CA THR A 404 0.08 4.16 13.96
C THR A 404 0.04 5.38 14.89
N ASN A 405 -1.00 5.51 15.71
CA ASN A 405 -1.10 6.60 16.68
C ASN A 405 -0.30 6.33 17.98
N LYS A 406 -0.09 5.07 18.36
CA LYS A 406 0.48 4.69 19.67
C LYS A 406 1.30 3.42 19.61
#